data_AF-A0A8J5PDF5-F1
#
_entry.id   AF-A0A8J5PDF5-F1
#
_cell.length_a   1.000
_cell.length_b   1.000
_cell.length_c   1.000
_cell.angle_alpha   90.00
_cell.angle_beta   90.00
_cell.angle_gamma   90.00
#
_symmetry.space_group_name_H-M   'P 1'
#
loop_
_entity.id
_entity.type
_entity.pdbx_description
1 polymer ?
#
loop_
_entity_poly.entity_id
_entity_poly.type
_entity_poly.pdbx_seq_one_letter_code
_entity_poly.pdbx_strand_id
1 'polypeptide(L)'
;MLLYRRIASQFVQHFGIGHGHGILWKPIKNTFLNHVDQGITAATHSSRILSLLQAEAGIFKRCWLIIFQVYTSCVILLHSVAQKQVHVFPHSFWEDDLAQARICLDLVSFCGTVDPVALRFQDCLVPIHDNLASYMRPSTSISSPSNPLSLAYIFGIPSTADADRASLSLKLLIMLCQPFGNVDSTRGSNDDLCLLWQSFTTQHEQMQGAEPLGWKLDSCPPFQWDP
;
A
#
# COMPACT_ATOMS: atom_id res chain seq x y z
N MET A 1 4.73 2.27 9.68
CA MET A 1 4.57 2.29 8.21
C MET A 1 5.80 1.87 7.42
N LEU A 2 7.03 2.28 7.79
CA LEU A 2 8.25 1.88 7.06
C LEU A 2 8.41 0.36 6.92
N LEU A 3 8.06 -0.39 7.96
CA LEU A 3 8.08 -1.85 7.90
C LEU A 3 7.07 -2.41 6.88
N TYR A 4 5.87 -1.84 6.79
CA TYR A 4 4.90 -2.20 5.75
C TYR A 4 5.46 -1.92 4.35
N ARG A 5 6.14 -0.78 4.15
CA ARG A 5 6.80 -0.46 2.88
C ARG A 5 7.91 -1.48 2.54
N ARG A 6 8.71 -1.90 3.54
CA ARG A 6 9.73 -2.94 3.36
C ARG A 6 9.10 -4.29 2.99
N ILE A 7 8.04 -4.67 3.68
CA ILE A 7 7.25 -5.87 3.38
C ILE A 7 6.70 -5.83 1.95
N ALA A 8 6.10 -4.71 1.55
CA ALA A 8 5.63 -4.47 0.19
C ALA A 8 6.78 -4.59 -0.82
N SER A 9 7.94 -4.00 -0.54
CA SER A 9 9.12 -4.10 -1.42
C SER A 9 9.61 -5.52 -1.59
N GLN A 10 9.67 -6.30 -0.50
CA GLN A 10 10.06 -7.72 -0.57
C GLN A 10 9.04 -8.52 -1.37
N PHE A 11 7.74 -8.27 -1.16
CA PHE A 11 6.69 -8.91 -1.92
C PHE A 11 6.79 -8.59 -3.42
N VAL A 12 6.95 -7.31 -3.78
CA VAL A 12 7.12 -6.87 -5.17
C VAL A 12 8.37 -7.50 -5.81
N GLN A 13 9.49 -7.59 -5.07
CA GLN A 13 10.72 -8.25 -5.54
C GLN A 13 10.52 -9.76 -5.80
N HIS A 14 9.79 -10.45 -4.92
CA HIS A 14 9.56 -11.90 -5.07
C HIS A 14 8.49 -12.25 -6.11
N PHE A 15 7.53 -11.37 -6.39
CA PHE A 15 6.47 -11.64 -7.36
C PHE A 15 6.97 -11.56 -8.82
N GLY A 16 8.00 -10.76 -9.11
CA GLY A 16 8.59 -10.61 -10.46
C GLY A 16 9.56 -11.73 -10.86
N ILE A 17 10.10 -12.46 -9.90
CA ILE A 17 10.97 -13.61 -10.14
C ILE A 17 10.07 -14.84 -10.11
N GLY A 18 9.65 -15.34 -11.27
CA GLY A 18 8.72 -16.48 -11.42
C GLY A 18 9.22 -17.78 -10.77
N HIS A 19 9.21 -17.85 -9.45
CA HIS A 19 9.56 -19.01 -8.66
C HIS A 19 8.41 -19.39 -7.72
N GLY A 20 8.07 -20.66 -7.85
CA GLY A 20 6.90 -21.29 -7.29
C GLY A 20 6.81 -21.21 -5.77
N HIS A 21 5.57 -21.42 -5.36
CA HIS A 21 5.06 -21.56 -4.00
C HIS A 21 6.07 -21.95 -2.90
N GLY A 22 6.00 -21.18 -1.81
CA GLY A 22 5.89 -21.80 -0.49
C GLY A 22 7.19 -21.92 0.31
N ILE A 23 7.78 -20.80 0.72
CA ILE A 23 8.69 -20.79 1.88
C ILE A 23 8.42 -19.56 2.75
N LEU A 24 7.18 -19.40 3.23
CA LEU A 24 6.91 -18.54 4.39
C LEU A 24 6.68 -19.44 5.60
N TRP A 25 7.76 -19.67 6.36
CA TRP A 25 7.77 -20.42 7.61
C TRP A 25 6.62 -19.94 8.53
N LYS A 26 5.82 -20.86 9.10
CA LYS A 26 4.63 -20.53 9.90
C LYS A 26 4.86 -19.51 11.04
N PRO A 27 5.99 -19.53 11.79
CA PRO A 27 6.27 -18.51 12.80
C PRO A 27 6.50 -17.12 12.19
N ILE A 28 7.20 -17.06 11.05
CA ILE A 28 7.49 -15.82 10.31
C ILE A 28 6.20 -15.24 9.72
N LYS A 29 5.28 -16.11 9.27
CA LYS A 29 3.98 -15.69 8.75
C LYS A 29 3.15 -14.93 9.79
N ASN A 30 3.06 -15.42 11.03
CA ASN A 30 2.26 -14.74 12.05
C ASN A 30 2.86 -13.38 12.44
N THR A 31 4.18 -13.34 12.66
CA THR A 31 4.90 -12.09 12.92
C THR A 31 4.73 -11.11 11.77
N PHE A 32 4.84 -11.57 10.53
CA PHE A 32 4.62 -10.76 9.33
C PHE A 32 3.20 -10.18 9.29
N LEU A 33 2.17 -11.01 9.48
CA LEU A 33 0.78 -10.57 9.48
C LEU A 33 0.48 -9.56 10.59
N ASN A 34 1.07 -9.72 11.78
CA ASN A 34 0.96 -8.72 12.85
C ASN A 34 1.54 -7.37 12.45
N HIS A 35 2.68 -7.34 11.75
CA HIS A 35 3.27 -6.08 11.30
C HIS A 35 2.47 -5.40 10.19
N VAL A 36 1.81 -6.20 9.34
CA VAL A 36 0.87 -5.68 8.35
C VAL A 36 -0.33 -5.04 9.04
N ASP A 37 -0.92 -5.73 10.03
CA ASP A 37 -2.03 -5.22 10.83
C ASP A 37 -1.70 -3.88 11.47
N GLN A 38 -0.53 -3.81 12.13
CA GLN A 38 -0.01 -2.59 12.73
C GLN A 38 0.22 -1.49 11.69
N GLY A 39 0.63 -1.85 10.47
CA GLY A 39 0.80 -0.89 9.37
C GLY A 39 -0.51 -0.25 8.93
N ILE A 40 -1.58 -1.03 8.82
CA ILE A 40 -2.93 -0.54 8.48
C ILE A 40 -3.52 0.25 9.62
N THR A 41 -3.44 -0.26 10.84
CA THR A 41 -3.88 0.43 12.05
C THR A 41 -3.17 1.79 12.20
N ALA A 42 -1.85 1.83 11.97
CA ALA A 42 -1.09 3.07 11.96
C ALA A 42 -1.54 4.04 10.86
N ALA A 43 -1.95 3.55 9.68
CA ALA A 43 -2.52 4.38 8.61
C ALA A 43 -3.85 5.01 9.01
N THR A 44 -4.75 4.20 9.56
CA THR A 44 -6.04 4.66 10.08
C THR A 44 -5.89 5.65 11.24
N HIS A 45 -4.90 5.46 12.11
CA HIS A 45 -4.63 6.43 13.18
C HIS A 45 -3.99 7.71 12.64
N SER A 46 -3.09 7.59 11.67
CA SER A 46 -2.46 8.75 11.04
C SER A 46 -3.49 9.64 10.35
N SER A 47 -4.40 9.07 9.55
CA SER A 47 -5.47 9.83 8.89
C SER A 47 -6.32 10.60 9.90
N ARG A 48 -6.69 9.96 11.02
CA ARG A 48 -7.47 10.59 12.09
C ARG A 48 -6.72 11.72 12.79
N ILE A 49 -5.48 11.48 13.23
CA ILE A 49 -4.65 12.51 13.89
C ILE A 49 -4.45 13.71 12.95
N LEU A 50 -4.14 13.45 11.68
CA LEU A 50 -3.95 14.52 10.69
C LEU A 50 -5.24 15.29 10.42
N SER A 51 -6.40 14.62 10.40
CA SER A 51 -7.69 15.32 10.28
C SER A 51 -7.97 16.26 11.45
N LEU A 52 -7.63 15.85 12.68
CA LEU A 52 -7.74 16.69 13.88
C LEU A 52 -6.78 17.89 13.80
N LEU A 53 -5.52 17.65 13.41
CA LEU A 53 -4.55 18.73 13.20
C LEU A 53 -5.00 19.72 12.13
N GLN A 54 -5.66 19.25 11.07
CA GLN A 54 -6.21 20.14 10.05
C GLN A 54 -7.34 21.01 10.59
N ALA A 55 -8.25 20.44 11.40
CA ALA A 55 -9.36 21.15 12.02
C ALA A 55 -8.88 22.29 12.93
N GLU A 56 -7.71 22.11 13.56
CA GLU A 56 -7.04 23.12 14.41
C GLU A 56 -6.06 24.03 13.63
N ALA A 57 -6.05 23.98 12.30
CA ALA A 57 -5.10 24.70 11.44
C ALA A 57 -3.61 24.42 11.74
N GLY A 58 -3.30 23.27 12.34
CA GLY A 58 -1.95 22.82 12.69
C GLY A 58 -1.15 22.21 11.53
N ILE A 59 -1.73 22.10 10.33
CA ILE A 59 -1.04 21.56 9.14
C ILE A 59 -0.37 22.65 8.33
N PHE A 60 0.95 22.53 8.19
CA PHE A 60 1.74 23.32 7.26
C PHE A 60 1.76 22.68 5.87
N LYS A 61 1.25 23.39 4.87
CA LYS A 61 1.10 22.89 3.48
C LYS A 61 2.39 22.45 2.78
N ARG A 62 3.56 22.91 3.24
CA ARG A 62 4.89 22.53 2.71
C ARG A 62 5.66 21.58 3.63
N CYS A 63 5.05 21.11 4.72
CA CYS A 63 5.73 20.21 5.63
C CYS A 63 5.84 18.83 4.99
N TRP A 64 7.06 18.47 4.60
CA TRP A 64 7.38 17.19 3.99
C TRP A 64 6.87 15.98 4.78
N LEU A 65 7.04 16.01 6.11
CA LEU A 65 6.61 14.92 6.97
C LEU A 65 5.09 14.71 6.91
N ILE A 66 4.31 15.80 6.86
CA ILE A 66 2.85 15.71 6.72
C ILE A 66 2.49 15.16 5.34
N ILE A 67 3.00 15.76 4.27
CA ILE A 67 2.69 15.34 2.89
C ILE A 67 3.01 13.85 2.69
N PHE A 68 4.21 13.44 3.11
CA PHE A 68 4.67 12.07 2.95
C PHE A 68 3.89 11.07 3.81
N GLN A 69 3.57 11.44 5.05
CA GLN A 69 2.79 10.60 5.96
C GLN A 69 1.35 10.42 5.47
N VAL A 70 0.70 11.51 5.04
CA VAL A 70 -0.66 11.46 4.48
C VAL A 70 -0.68 10.59 3.23
N TYR A 71 0.25 10.81 2.30
CA TYR A 71 0.37 10.01 1.08
C TYR A 71 0.54 8.52 1.38
N THR A 72 1.50 8.18 2.23
CA THR A 72 1.79 6.79 2.60
C THR A 72 0.59 6.12 3.27
N SER A 73 -0.10 6.85 4.16
CA SER A 73 -1.33 6.36 4.81
C SER A 73 -2.42 6.08 3.78
N CYS A 74 -2.62 7.01 2.84
CA CYS A 74 -3.59 6.85 1.76
C CYS A 74 -3.31 5.61 0.93
N VAL A 75 -2.07 5.41 0.49
CA VAL A 75 -1.68 4.25 -0.33
C VAL A 75 -1.90 2.93 0.42
N ILE A 76 -1.53 2.85 1.69
CA ILE A 76 -1.74 1.65 2.52
C ILE A 76 -3.24 1.33 2.65
N LEU A 77 -4.07 2.34 2.90
CA LEU A 77 -5.53 2.16 3.03
C LEU A 77 -6.17 1.75 1.69
N LEU A 78 -5.82 2.41 0.59
CA LEU A 78 -6.30 2.03 -0.74
C LEU A 78 -5.84 0.60 -1.11
N HIS A 79 -4.62 0.21 -0.73
CA HIS A 79 -4.14 -1.16 -0.92
C HIS A 79 -4.96 -2.17 -0.12
N SER A 80 -5.27 -1.87 1.15
CA SER A 80 -6.18 -2.69 1.98
C SER A 80 -7.55 -2.86 1.31
N VAL A 81 -8.15 -1.77 0.82
CA VAL A 81 -9.44 -1.80 0.10
C VAL A 81 -9.33 -2.66 -1.16
N ALA A 82 -8.31 -2.43 -2.01
CA ALA A 82 -8.10 -3.19 -3.23
C ALA A 82 -7.99 -4.70 -2.94
N GLN A 83 -7.25 -5.08 -1.91
CA GLN A 83 -7.08 -6.47 -1.49
C GLN A 83 -8.38 -7.11 -0.99
N LYS A 84 -9.17 -6.37 -0.21
CA LYS A 84 -10.51 -6.82 0.20
C LYS A 84 -11.45 -6.99 -1.00
N GLN A 85 -11.36 -6.13 -2.01
CA GLN A 85 -12.13 -6.25 -3.26
C GLN A 85 -11.68 -7.44 -4.12
N VAL A 86 -10.37 -7.67 -4.26
CA VAL A 86 -9.77 -8.84 -4.94
C VAL A 86 -10.28 -10.16 -4.35
N HIS A 87 -10.46 -10.20 -3.03
CA HIS A 87 -10.99 -11.36 -2.32
C HIS A 87 -12.52 -11.34 -2.14
N VAL A 88 -13.21 -10.41 -2.81
CA VAL A 88 -14.66 -10.32 -2.87
C VAL A 88 -15.33 -10.18 -1.49
N PHE A 89 -14.67 -9.45 -0.58
CA PHE A 89 -15.27 -9.10 0.71
C PHE A 89 -16.48 -8.17 0.53
N PRO A 90 -17.49 -8.25 1.43
CA PRO A 90 -18.62 -7.31 1.43
C PRO A 90 -18.17 -5.85 1.62
N HIS A 91 -18.98 -4.90 1.13
CA HIS A 91 -18.71 -3.46 1.21
C HIS A 91 -18.38 -3.00 2.65
N SER A 92 -19.10 -3.52 3.63
CA SER A 92 -18.94 -3.20 5.05
C SER A 92 -17.55 -3.51 5.61
N PHE A 93 -16.73 -4.32 4.93
CA PHE A 93 -15.38 -4.64 5.38
C PHE A 93 -14.34 -3.62 4.93
N TRP A 94 -14.65 -2.79 3.94
CA TRP A 94 -13.69 -1.86 3.34
C TRP A 94 -14.22 -0.42 3.20
N GLU A 95 -15.48 -0.15 3.50
CA GLU A 95 -16.05 1.21 3.46
C GLU A 95 -15.33 2.17 4.41
N ASP A 96 -15.00 1.74 5.62
CA ASP A 96 -14.26 2.55 6.61
C ASP A 96 -12.85 2.88 6.13
N ASP A 97 -12.12 1.90 5.59
CA ASP A 97 -10.78 2.10 5.05
C ASP A 97 -10.81 3.07 3.86
N LEU A 98 -11.84 2.96 3.00
CA LEU A 98 -12.04 3.86 1.88
C LEU A 98 -12.35 5.28 2.33
N ALA A 99 -13.20 5.44 3.36
CA ALA A 99 -13.49 6.74 3.96
C ALA A 99 -12.24 7.38 4.60
N GLN A 100 -11.40 6.59 5.28
CA GLN A 100 -10.13 7.08 5.82
C GLN A 100 -9.14 7.47 4.71
N ALA A 101 -9.10 6.71 3.61
CA ALA A 101 -8.30 7.07 2.44
C ALA A 101 -8.78 8.40 1.82
N ARG A 102 -10.10 8.65 1.82
CA ARG A 102 -10.67 9.92 1.35
C ARG A 102 -10.20 11.11 2.19
N ILE A 103 -10.18 10.96 3.52
CA ILE A 103 -9.62 11.98 4.43
C ILE A 103 -8.17 12.29 4.06
N CYS A 104 -7.36 11.26 3.79
CA CYS A 104 -5.99 11.47 3.34
C CYS A 104 -5.93 12.22 1.99
N LEU A 105 -6.79 11.89 1.03
CA LEU A 105 -6.84 12.60 -0.26
C LEU A 105 -7.16 14.09 -0.09
N ASP A 106 -8.13 14.43 0.76
CA ASP A 106 -8.51 15.82 1.00
C ASP A 106 -7.35 16.61 1.67
N LEU A 107 -6.56 15.94 2.53
CA LEU A 107 -5.35 16.50 3.13
C LEU A 107 -4.20 16.69 2.12
N VAL A 108 -3.99 15.72 1.23
CA VAL A 108 -3.01 15.86 0.13
C VAL A 108 -3.42 17.01 -0.79
N SER A 109 -4.71 17.10 -1.14
CA SER A 109 -5.30 18.20 -1.92
C SER A 109 -5.05 19.55 -1.26
N PHE A 110 -5.29 19.66 0.05
CA PHE A 110 -5.01 20.86 0.82
C PHE A 110 -3.53 21.29 0.73
N CYS A 111 -2.59 20.34 0.86
CA CYS A 111 -1.16 20.62 0.70
C CYS A 111 -0.81 20.97 -0.76
N GLY A 112 -1.45 20.29 -1.72
CA GLY A 112 -1.28 20.47 -3.17
C GLY A 112 -1.62 21.87 -3.69
N THR A 113 -2.41 22.64 -2.94
CA THR A 113 -2.65 24.07 -3.24
C THR A 113 -1.38 24.93 -3.20
N VAL A 114 -0.31 24.46 -2.56
CA VAL A 114 0.95 25.19 -2.40
C VAL A 114 2.18 24.33 -2.76
N ASP A 115 2.14 23.03 -2.47
CA ASP A 115 3.25 22.11 -2.71
C ASP A 115 3.03 21.27 -3.98
N PRO A 116 3.92 21.35 -4.98
CA PRO A 116 3.75 20.65 -6.25
C PRO A 116 3.89 19.13 -6.13
N VAL A 117 4.64 18.62 -5.14
CA VAL A 117 4.77 17.17 -4.93
C VAL A 117 3.47 16.61 -4.38
N ALA A 118 2.84 17.31 -3.43
CA ALA A 118 1.52 16.97 -2.92
C ALA A 118 0.46 17.00 -4.04
N LEU A 119 0.52 17.98 -4.95
CA LEU A 119 -0.38 18.01 -6.11
C LEU A 119 -0.21 16.77 -6.99
N ARG A 120 1.03 16.39 -7.32
CA ARG A 120 1.28 15.15 -8.09
C ARG A 120 0.79 13.89 -7.38
N PHE A 121 0.95 13.83 -6.05
CA PHE A 121 0.39 12.73 -5.26
C PHE A 121 -1.12 12.65 -5.37
N GLN A 122 -1.81 13.79 -5.34
CA GLN A 122 -3.26 13.85 -5.54
C GLN A 122 -3.64 13.34 -6.94
N ASP A 123 -2.99 13.85 -7.99
CA ASP A 123 -3.26 13.50 -9.38
C ASP A 123 -3.14 11.97 -9.61
N CYS A 124 -2.19 11.33 -8.94
CA CYS A 124 -2.00 9.89 -8.98
C CYS A 124 -3.07 9.10 -8.20
N LEU A 125 -3.46 9.58 -7.01
CA LEU A 125 -4.29 8.81 -6.08
C LEU A 125 -5.80 8.95 -6.33
N VAL A 126 -6.27 10.12 -6.80
CA VAL A 126 -7.71 10.37 -7.03
C VAL A 126 -8.31 9.36 -8.02
N PRO A 127 -7.72 9.09 -9.20
CA PRO A 127 -8.28 8.12 -10.14
C PRO A 127 -8.35 6.70 -9.56
N ILE A 128 -7.39 6.33 -8.70
CA ILE A 128 -7.34 5.01 -8.06
C ILE A 128 -8.47 4.91 -7.01
N HIS A 129 -8.62 5.92 -6.18
CA HIS A 129 -9.71 5.97 -5.21
C HIS A 129 -11.07 5.89 -5.88
N ASP A 130 -11.29 6.66 -6.94
CA ASP A 130 -12.58 6.67 -7.64
C ASP A 130 -12.89 5.32 -8.29
N ASN A 131 -11.88 4.64 -8.84
CA ASN A 131 -12.01 3.27 -9.35
C ASN A 131 -12.35 2.25 -8.25
N LEU A 132 -11.77 2.40 -7.05
CA LEU A 132 -12.09 1.56 -5.89
C LEU A 132 -13.50 1.87 -5.36
N ALA A 133 -13.91 3.13 -5.35
CA ALA A 133 -15.24 3.56 -4.89
C ALA A 133 -16.36 3.09 -5.84
N SER A 134 -16.10 3.03 -7.15
CA SER A 134 -17.08 2.56 -8.14
C SER A 134 -17.21 1.03 -8.22
N TYR A 135 -16.52 0.29 -7.36
CA TYR A 135 -16.54 -1.17 -7.38
C TYR A 135 -17.91 -1.72 -6.97
N MET A 136 -18.53 -2.48 -7.87
CA MET A 136 -19.70 -3.28 -7.56
C MET A 136 -19.28 -4.74 -7.40
N ARG A 137 -19.66 -5.35 -6.27
CA ARG A 137 -19.38 -6.76 -5.99
C ARG A 137 -20.05 -7.64 -7.06
N PRO A 138 -19.32 -8.57 -7.70
CA PRO A 138 -19.92 -9.56 -8.58
C PRO A 138 -20.93 -10.42 -7.81
N SER A 139 -22.16 -10.53 -8.32
CA SER A 139 -23.25 -11.26 -7.65
C SER A 139 -23.02 -12.79 -7.56
N THR A 140 -21.97 -13.32 -8.18
CA THR A 140 -21.84 -14.75 -8.51
C THR A 140 -20.95 -15.58 -7.56
N SER A 141 -20.45 -15.06 -6.45
CA SER A 141 -19.52 -15.82 -5.57
C SER A 141 -20.20 -16.31 -4.28
N ILE A 142 -20.57 -17.59 -4.23
CA ILE A 142 -21.13 -18.31 -3.06
C ILE A 142 -20.04 -18.77 -2.07
N SER A 143 -18.76 -18.58 -2.36
CA SER A 143 -17.69 -18.86 -1.40
C SER A 143 -17.57 -17.71 -0.39
N SER A 144 -18.05 -17.95 0.84
CA SER A 144 -17.72 -17.11 2.00
C SER A 144 -16.20 -16.87 2.05
N PRO A 145 -15.73 -15.63 2.21
CA PRO A 145 -14.30 -15.37 2.34
C PRO A 145 -13.73 -16.14 3.53
N SER A 146 -12.54 -16.71 3.33
CA SER A 146 -11.71 -17.28 4.40
C SER A 146 -11.63 -16.32 5.59
N ASN A 147 -11.81 -16.83 6.81
CA ASN A 147 -11.86 -16.11 8.08
C ASN A 147 -11.43 -14.62 8.01
N PRO A 148 -12.34 -13.65 8.21
CA PRO A 148 -12.04 -12.22 8.10
C PRO A 148 -10.97 -11.72 9.09
N LEU A 149 -10.65 -12.52 10.10
CA LEU A 149 -9.60 -12.28 11.08
C LEU A 149 -8.19 -12.63 10.55
N SER A 150 -8.08 -13.33 9.41
CA SER A 150 -6.80 -13.70 8.84
C SER A 150 -6.35 -12.65 7.83
N LEU A 151 -5.30 -11.90 8.12
CA LEU A 151 -4.67 -10.97 7.17
C LEU A 151 -3.87 -11.68 6.06
N ALA A 152 -3.96 -13.01 5.96
CA ALA A 152 -3.28 -13.78 4.92
C ALA A 152 -3.69 -13.37 3.50
N TYR A 153 -4.86 -12.74 3.33
CA TYR A 153 -5.34 -12.25 2.05
C TYR A 153 -4.53 -11.06 1.52
N ILE A 154 -3.87 -10.27 2.39
CA ILE A 154 -3.44 -8.92 2.04
C ILE A 154 -2.28 -8.85 1.03
N PHE A 155 -1.59 -9.97 0.83
CA PHE A 155 -0.57 -10.17 -0.20
C PHE A 155 -0.87 -11.42 -1.03
N GLY A 156 -2.09 -11.95 -0.93
CA GLY A 156 -2.57 -13.06 -1.74
C GLY A 156 -3.21 -12.53 -3.02
N ILE A 157 -3.06 -13.24 -4.12
CA ILE A 157 -3.90 -13.05 -5.30
C ILE A 157 -4.58 -14.40 -5.57
N PRO A 158 -5.90 -14.51 -5.34
CA PRO A 158 -6.66 -15.68 -5.70
C PRO A 158 -6.54 -15.96 -7.20
N SER A 159 -6.53 -17.23 -7.62
CA SER A 159 -6.58 -17.59 -9.04
C SER A 159 -7.86 -17.14 -9.74
N THR A 160 -8.91 -16.85 -8.97
CA THR A 160 -10.21 -16.34 -9.42
C THR A 160 -10.30 -14.81 -9.33
N ALA A 161 -9.20 -14.12 -9.03
CA ALA A 161 -9.20 -12.67 -8.88
C ALA A 161 -9.52 -11.97 -10.21
N ASP A 162 -10.29 -10.89 -10.11
CA ASP A 162 -10.44 -9.94 -11.21
C ASP A 162 -9.06 -9.33 -11.54
N ALA A 163 -8.64 -9.48 -12.80
CA ALA A 163 -7.32 -9.06 -13.27
C ALA A 163 -7.09 -7.55 -13.06
N ASP A 164 -8.13 -6.75 -13.23
CA ASP A 164 -8.05 -5.29 -13.05
C ASP A 164 -7.82 -4.92 -11.59
N ARG A 165 -8.48 -5.62 -10.66
CA ARG A 165 -8.32 -5.39 -9.20
C ARG A 165 -6.97 -5.88 -8.69
N ALA A 166 -6.50 -7.02 -9.21
CA ALA A 166 -5.16 -7.53 -8.92
C ALA A 166 -4.07 -6.56 -9.41
N SER A 167 -4.22 -6.05 -10.64
CA SER A 167 -3.33 -5.05 -11.24
C SER A 167 -3.32 -3.76 -10.41
N LEU A 168 -4.49 -3.27 -10.00
CA LEU A 168 -4.62 -2.08 -9.16
C LEU A 168 -3.97 -2.25 -7.78
N SER A 169 -4.15 -3.40 -7.13
CA SER A 169 -3.52 -3.70 -5.86
C SER A 169 -1.99 -3.70 -5.98
N LEU A 170 -1.44 -4.32 -7.04
CA LEU A 170 -0.01 -4.34 -7.28
C LEU A 170 0.54 -2.93 -7.59
N LYS A 171 -0.19 -2.13 -8.37
CA LYS A 171 0.16 -0.73 -8.62
C LYS A 171 0.30 0.07 -7.32
N LEU A 172 -0.61 -0.14 -6.36
CA LEU A 172 -0.54 0.51 -5.05
C LEU A 172 0.69 0.08 -4.24
N LEU A 173 1.08 -1.19 -4.28
CA LEU A 173 2.33 -1.66 -3.65
C LEU A 173 3.56 -1.02 -4.28
N ILE A 174 3.58 -0.89 -5.61
CA ILE A 174 4.65 -0.20 -6.34
C ILE A 174 4.75 1.27 -5.91
N MET A 175 3.61 1.98 -5.90
CA MET A 175 3.54 3.39 -5.45
C MET A 175 4.03 3.57 -4.02
N LEU A 176 3.82 2.58 -3.16
CA LEU A 176 4.29 2.57 -1.78
C LEU A 176 5.82 2.40 -1.69
N CYS A 177 6.40 1.59 -2.57
CA CYS A 177 7.83 1.36 -2.66
C CYS A 177 8.54 2.58 -3.27
N GLN A 178 7.95 3.21 -4.28
CA GLN A 178 8.50 4.33 -5.05
C GLN A 178 7.57 5.55 -5.04
N PRO A 179 7.48 6.27 -3.92
CA PRO A 179 6.64 7.47 -3.81
C PRO A 179 6.99 8.55 -4.84
N PHE A 180 8.25 8.64 -5.29
CA PHE A 180 8.71 9.62 -6.30
C PHE A 180 9.01 8.99 -7.66
N GLY A 181 8.65 7.72 -7.86
CA GLY A 181 8.80 7.05 -9.14
C GLY A 181 7.92 7.70 -10.20
N ASN A 182 8.37 7.73 -11.45
CA ASN A 182 7.58 8.27 -12.55
C ASN A 182 6.49 7.25 -12.93
N VAL A 183 5.28 7.42 -12.41
CA VAL A 183 4.12 6.55 -12.73
C VAL A 183 3.39 7.04 -14.00
N ASP A 184 3.74 8.24 -14.49
CA ASP A 184 3.03 8.94 -15.57
C ASP A 184 3.33 8.39 -16.98
N SER A 185 4.36 7.54 -17.14
CA SER A 185 4.65 6.88 -18.42
C SER A 185 3.66 5.77 -18.80
N THR A 186 2.84 5.30 -17.86
CA THR A 186 2.14 4.01 -17.96
C THR A 186 0.63 4.20 -18.16
N ARG A 187 0.24 4.92 -19.22
CA ARG A 187 -1.18 5.12 -19.58
C ARG A 187 -1.71 4.10 -20.58
N GLY A 188 -1.05 2.96 -20.81
CA GLY A 188 -1.58 1.94 -21.72
C GLY A 188 -0.92 0.57 -21.63
N SER A 189 -1.73 -0.44 -21.35
CA SER A 189 -1.45 -1.89 -21.37
C SER A 189 -0.94 -2.52 -20.06
N ASN A 190 -1.48 -3.71 -19.74
CA ASN A 190 -0.98 -4.59 -18.68
C ASN A 190 0.46 -5.09 -18.97
N ASP A 191 0.92 -5.04 -20.22
CA ASP A 191 2.30 -5.38 -20.61
C ASP A 191 3.33 -4.40 -20.02
N ASP A 192 2.88 -3.20 -19.68
CA ASP A 192 3.68 -2.06 -19.24
C ASP A 192 4.11 -2.20 -17.76
N LEU A 193 3.37 -2.99 -16.96
CA LEU A 193 3.76 -3.37 -15.60
C LEU A 193 4.98 -4.29 -15.60
N CYS A 194 5.10 -5.17 -16.59
CA CYS A 194 6.23 -6.09 -16.73
C CYS A 194 7.52 -5.37 -17.12
N LEU A 195 7.40 -4.31 -17.95
CA LEU A 195 8.51 -3.40 -18.27
C LEU A 195 8.89 -2.52 -17.08
N LEU A 196 7.90 -2.05 -16.31
CA LEU A 196 8.15 -1.39 -15.03
C LEU A 196 8.94 -2.34 -14.12
N TRP A 197 8.55 -3.62 -13.99
CA TRP A 197 9.25 -4.67 -13.22
C TRP A 197 10.72 -4.85 -13.63
N GLN A 198 11.02 -4.94 -14.93
CA GLN A 198 12.40 -5.08 -15.41
C GLN A 198 13.27 -3.87 -15.04
N SER A 199 12.69 -2.66 -15.03
CA SER A 199 13.40 -1.45 -14.60
C SER A 199 13.77 -1.46 -13.10
N PHE A 200 12.98 -2.14 -12.23
CA PHE A 200 13.29 -2.28 -10.80
C PHE A 200 14.57 -3.10 -10.57
N THR A 201 14.75 -4.20 -11.30
CA THR A 201 15.94 -5.06 -11.16
C THR A 201 17.19 -4.27 -11.52
N THR A 202 17.15 -3.54 -12.64
CA THR A 202 18.29 -2.76 -13.13
C THR A 202 18.63 -1.55 -12.25
N GLN A 203 17.64 -0.81 -11.72
CA GLN A 203 17.95 0.34 -10.84
C GLN A 203 18.48 -0.10 -9.48
N HIS A 204 17.97 -1.21 -8.95
CA HIS A 204 18.48 -1.75 -7.68
C HIS A 204 19.87 -2.35 -7.83
N GLU A 205 20.23 -2.89 -9.00
CA GLU A 205 21.60 -3.29 -9.35
C GLU A 205 22.53 -2.09 -9.55
N GLN A 206 22.04 -0.99 -10.14
CA GLN A 206 22.84 0.21 -10.39
C GLN A 206 23.16 1.02 -9.12
N MET A 207 22.41 0.83 -8.04
CA MET A 207 22.70 1.38 -6.70
C MET A 207 23.60 0.49 -5.82
N GLN A 208 24.06 -0.68 -6.29
CA GLN A 208 24.92 -1.62 -5.53
C GLN A 208 26.39 -1.17 -5.36
N GLY A 209 26.67 0.13 -5.46
CA GLY A 209 27.96 0.70 -5.02
C GLY A 209 28.06 0.87 -3.50
N ALA A 210 26.95 0.71 -2.76
CA ALA A 210 26.93 0.69 -1.30
C ALA A 210 26.58 -0.72 -0.82
N GLU A 211 27.38 -1.26 0.11
CA GLU A 211 27.18 -2.60 0.67
C GLU A 211 25.71 -2.84 1.07
N PRO A 212 25.16 -4.05 0.81
CA PRO A 212 23.83 -4.39 1.28
C PRO A 212 23.82 -4.36 2.81
N LEU A 213 23.13 -3.37 3.39
CA LEU A 213 22.82 -3.35 4.82
C LEU A 213 21.95 -4.57 5.15
N GLY A 214 22.60 -5.67 5.52
CA GLY A 214 22.02 -6.97 5.87
C GLY A 214 21.24 -6.93 7.18
N TRP A 215 20.17 -6.15 7.24
CA TRP A 215 19.25 -6.14 8.38
C TRP A 215 18.44 -7.44 8.36
N LYS A 216 18.89 -8.41 9.16
CA LYS A 216 18.15 -9.65 9.44
C LYS A 216 16.99 -9.32 10.37
N LEU A 217 15.75 -9.51 9.92
CA LEU A 217 14.54 -9.27 10.73
C LEU A 217 14.57 -10.08 12.03
N ASP A 218 15.23 -11.23 12.01
CA ASP A 218 15.41 -12.12 13.17
C ASP A 218 16.41 -11.59 14.22
N SER A 219 17.13 -10.51 13.91
CA SER A 219 18.17 -9.95 14.79
C SER A 219 17.78 -8.65 15.48
N CYS A 220 16.59 -8.09 15.19
CA CYS A 220 16.12 -6.90 15.88
C CYS A 220 15.44 -7.32 17.20
N PRO A 221 16.01 -7.03 18.38
CA PRO A 221 15.30 -7.24 19.62
C PRO A 221 14.01 -6.39 19.63
N PRO A 222 12.93 -6.87 20.26
CA PRO A 222 11.73 -6.07 20.44
C PRO A 222 12.11 -4.79 21.18
N PHE A 223 11.54 -3.67 20.73
CA PHE A 223 11.76 -2.37 21.34
C PHE A 223 11.33 -2.41 22.82
N GLN A 224 12.29 -2.29 23.73
CA GLN A 224 12.04 -2.17 25.17
C GLN A 224 12.02 -0.69 25.54
N TRP A 225 10.90 -0.26 26.12
CA TRP A 225 10.85 0.99 26.88
C TRP A 225 11.52 0.70 28.23
N ASP A 226 12.83 0.89 28.33
CA ASP A 226 13.46 0.96 29.65
C ASP A 226 13.09 2.30 30.30
N PRO A 227 12.62 2.30 31.57
CA PRO A 227 12.30 3.51 32.32
C PRO A 227 13.54 4.30 32.79
#